data_AF-A0A1L9RAM0-F1
#
_entry.id   AF-A0A1L9RAM0-F1
#
_cell.length_a   1.000
_cell.length_b   1.000
_cell.length_c   1.000
_cell.angle_alpha   90.00
_cell.angle_beta   90.00
_cell.angle_gamma   90.00
#
_symmetry.space_group_name_H-M   'P 1'
#
loop_
_entity.id
_entity.type
_entity.pdbx_description
1 polymer ?
#
loop_
_entity_poly.entity_id
_entity_poly.type
_entity_poly.pdbx_seq_one_letter_code
_entity_poly.pdbx_strand_id
1 'polypeptide(L)'
;MKLFKSTLFSRLLAFLLLIGLLSQVLAAPTPLELDEVEEIGGSLESRSPSGRGKGRGGNRGGGRGGSRGGSRGGGRGGGRGGNSGSSSKPKYPTVEEVEKALDVKKNAAIFYSGPEKHAIFHKTYEDLTNKEIGKRSYLKNYKTVRESFNPSNWAKKYIRQNKIKDQRKFWEIASKAYANKAEGTVYVMLPEEPGTKWHENTIWDKTEWPTLKASHKVQNVIRINPDNDHQEAIKGKVVAEDDEKTDDKKDDQKDDKKDGKKH
;
A
#
# COMPACT_ATOMS: atom_id res chain seq x y z
N MET A 1 3.25 21.26 -67.83
CA MET A 1 3.04 21.35 -66.36
C MET A 1 1.57 21.09 -65.98
N LYS A 2 1.09 19.84 -66.07
CA LYS A 2 -0.27 19.47 -65.60
C LYS A 2 -0.34 17.98 -65.20
N LEU A 3 0.44 17.52 -64.21
CA LEU A 3 0.39 16.10 -63.78
C LEU A 3 0.75 15.88 -62.29
N PHE A 4 0.38 16.79 -61.38
CA PHE A 4 0.74 16.66 -59.95
C PHE A 4 -0.38 17.03 -58.96
N LYS A 5 -1.64 16.65 -59.25
CA LYS A 5 -2.77 16.95 -58.35
C LYS A 5 -3.66 15.75 -57.95
N SER A 6 -3.43 14.53 -58.43
CA SER A 6 -4.34 13.41 -58.13
C SER A 6 -4.02 12.62 -56.85
N THR A 7 -2.80 12.67 -56.33
CA THR A 7 -2.39 11.83 -55.20
C THR A 7 -2.75 12.39 -53.82
N LEU A 8 -2.85 13.72 -53.69
CA LEU A 8 -3.22 14.37 -52.42
C LEU A 8 -4.71 14.24 -52.11
N PHE A 9 -5.58 14.25 -53.14
CA PHE A 9 -7.03 14.13 -52.93
C PHE A 9 -7.45 12.72 -52.52
N SER A 10 -6.77 11.68 -53.02
CA SER A 10 -7.07 10.29 -52.68
C SER A 10 -6.72 9.95 -51.22
N ARG A 11 -5.64 10.53 -50.68
CA ARG A 11 -5.24 10.31 -49.28
C ARG A 11 -6.16 11.04 -48.29
N LEU A 12 -6.68 12.21 -48.65
CA LEU A 12 -7.63 12.95 -47.81
C LEU A 12 -8.99 12.23 -47.74
N LEU A 13 -9.45 11.65 -48.86
CA LEU A 13 -10.72 10.91 -48.92
C LEU A 13 -10.65 9.59 -48.13
N ALA A 14 -9.50 8.89 -48.16
CA ALA A 14 -9.28 7.69 -47.37
C ALA A 14 -9.25 7.98 -45.85
N PHE A 15 -8.71 9.14 -45.45
CA PHE A 15 -8.68 9.54 -44.04
C PHE A 15 -10.06 9.92 -43.50
N LEU A 16 -10.92 10.53 -44.32
CA LEU A 16 -12.31 10.86 -43.95
C LEU A 16 -13.22 9.62 -43.88
N LEU A 17 -12.99 8.60 -44.71
CA LEU A 17 -13.71 7.32 -44.60
C LEU A 17 -13.30 6.51 -43.36
N LEU A 18 -12.06 6.64 -42.90
CA LEU A 18 -11.60 5.98 -41.66
C LEU A 18 -12.25 6.59 -40.41
N ILE A 19 -12.52 7.90 -40.41
CA ILE A 19 -13.21 8.59 -39.29
C ILE A 19 -14.70 8.24 -39.26
N GLY A 20 -15.33 8.01 -40.42
CA GLY A 20 -16.75 7.62 -40.50
C GLY A 20 -17.06 6.23 -39.95
N LEU A 21 -16.12 5.28 -40.08
CA LEU A 21 -16.30 3.90 -39.60
C LEU A 21 -16.03 3.72 -38.10
N LEU A 22 -15.40 4.70 -37.44
CA LEU A 22 -15.18 4.67 -35.98
C LEU A 22 -16.40 5.21 -35.18
N SER A 23 -17.39 5.80 -35.85
CA SER A 23 -18.57 6.39 -35.19
C SER A 23 -19.77 5.44 -35.04
N GLN A 24 -19.65 4.16 -35.42
CA GLN A 24 -20.75 3.18 -35.30
C GLN A 24 -20.57 2.11 -34.22
N VAL A 25 -19.57 2.24 -33.33
CA VAL A 25 -19.43 1.37 -32.14
C VAL A 25 -19.73 2.13 -30.85
N LEU A 26 -20.84 2.89 -30.86
CA LEU A 26 -21.54 3.34 -29.66
C LEU A 26 -23.00 2.90 -29.79
N ALA A 27 -23.20 1.60 -29.93
CA ALA A 27 -24.46 0.98 -29.57
C ALA A 27 -24.60 1.15 -28.05
N ALA A 28 -25.62 1.88 -27.64
CA ALA A 28 -25.97 2.12 -26.26
C ALA A 28 -26.05 0.80 -25.48
N PRO A 29 -25.55 0.74 -24.23
CA PRO A 29 -25.86 -0.37 -23.36
C PRO A 29 -27.37 -0.38 -23.10
N THR A 30 -28.00 -1.49 -23.48
CA THR A 30 -29.33 -1.89 -23.04
C THR A 30 -29.45 -1.75 -21.53
N PRO A 31 -30.58 -1.23 -20.99
CA PRO A 31 -30.84 -1.31 -19.56
C PRO A 31 -30.94 -2.79 -19.19
N LEU A 32 -29.95 -3.30 -18.46
CA LEU A 32 -30.06 -4.58 -17.77
C LEU A 32 -31.19 -4.42 -16.75
N GLU A 33 -32.25 -5.20 -16.93
CA GLU A 33 -33.18 -5.55 -15.86
C GLU A 33 -32.33 -6.03 -14.68
N LEU A 34 -32.35 -5.22 -13.63
CA LEU A 34 -31.90 -5.63 -12.31
C LEU A 34 -32.94 -6.63 -11.82
N ASP A 35 -32.64 -7.92 -11.97
CA ASP A 35 -33.20 -8.92 -11.08
C ASP A 35 -32.96 -8.43 -9.65
N GLU A 36 -34.05 -8.29 -8.91
CA GLU A 36 -34.10 -7.98 -7.49
C GLU A 36 -33.16 -8.93 -6.74
N VAL A 37 -31.94 -8.47 -6.49
CA VAL A 37 -31.09 -9.06 -5.46
C VAL A 37 -31.73 -8.61 -4.17
N GLU A 38 -32.42 -9.54 -3.51
CA GLU A 38 -32.92 -9.37 -2.16
C GLU A 38 -31.88 -8.63 -1.33
N GLU A 39 -32.30 -7.43 -0.94
CA GLU A 39 -31.62 -6.53 -0.06
C GLU A 39 -31.35 -7.29 1.25
N ILE A 40 -30.15 -7.87 1.39
CA ILE A 40 -29.58 -8.14 2.70
C ILE A 40 -29.17 -6.77 3.24
N GLY A 41 -30.20 -6.01 3.62
CA GLY A 41 -30.13 -4.81 4.43
C GLY A 41 -29.59 -5.22 5.79
N GLY A 42 -28.27 -5.35 5.87
CA GLY A 42 -27.51 -5.29 7.10
C GLY A 42 -27.58 -3.87 7.64
N SER A 43 -28.78 -3.45 8.06
CA SER A 43 -29.03 -2.31 8.91
C SER A 43 -28.02 -2.34 10.04
N LEU A 44 -27.04 -1.44 9.98
CA LEU A 44 -26.29 -0.95 11.14
C LEU A 44 -27.24 -0.06 11.95
N GLU A 45 -28.37 -0.64 12.35
CA GLU A 45 -29.13 -0.17 13.48
C GLU A 45 -28.17 -0.16 14.66
N SER A 46 -28.02 1.04 15.19
CA SER A 46 -27.73 1.36 16.58
C SER A 46 -28.37 0.34 17.54
N ARG A 47 -27.72 -0.81 17.70
CA ARG A 47 -28.02 -1.75 18.77
C ARG A 47 -27.56 -1.12 20.07
N SER A 48 -28.50 -0.38 20.66
CA SER A 48 -28.56 -0.16 22.09
C SER A 48 -28.23 -1.48 22.81
N PRO A 49 -27.31 -1.52 23.79
CA PRO A 49 -26.98 -2.74 24.50
C PRO A 49 -28.12 -3.11 25.46
N SER A 50 -29.20 -3.70 24.93
CA SER A 50 -30.29 -4.25 25.73
C SER A 50 -30.01 -5.71 26.07
N GLY A 51 -29.27 -5.89 27.17
CA GLY A 51 -29.67 -6.85 28.19
C GLY A 51 -29.09 -8.27 28.18
N ARG A 52 -28.92 -8.74 29.43
CA ARG A 52 -28.93 -10.15 29.90
C ARG A 52 -27.63 -10.95 29.78
N GLY A 53 -26.62 -10.51 30.53
CA GLY A 53 -25.67 -11.38 31.21
C GLY A 53 -26.02 -11.50 32.69
N LYS A 54 -27.06 -12.26 32.99
CA LYS A 54 -27.55 -12.57 34.35
C LYS A 54 -26.65 -13.65 34.97
N GLY A 55 -25.92 -13.31 36.03
CA GLY A 55 -25.63 -14.26 37.10
C GLY A 55 -24.16 -14.53 37.45
N ARG A 56 -23.99 -14.77 38.77
CA ARG A 56 -22.82 -15.24 39.53
C ARG A 56 -21.89 -14.09 39.92
N GLY A 57 -22.01 -13.57 41.14
CA GLY A 57 -21.64 -14.31 42.36
C GLY A 57 -20.23 -13.87 42.75
N GLY A 58 -19.93 -13.34 43.93
CA GLY A 58 -20.74 -13.29 45.12
C GLY A 58 -20.16 -12.33 46.15
N ASN A 59 -20.90 -12.26 47.24
CA ASN A 59 -20.57 -11.69 48.53
C ASN A 59 -19.12 -11.97 48.97
N ARG A 60 -18.39 -10.90 49.26
CA ARG A 60 -17.44 -10.80 50.39
C ARG A 60 -17.48 -9.32 50.83
N GLY A 61 -18.23 -8.91 51.85
CA GLY A 61 -18.55 -9.62 53.07
C GLY A 61 -17.35 -9.60 54.00
N GLY A 62 -17.39 -8.74 55.02
CA GLY A 62 -16.66 -8.94 56.28
C GLY A 62 -15.32 -8.22 56.41
N GLY A 63 -15.33 -7.04 57.04
CA GLY A 63 -15.14 -6.95 58.50
C GLY A 63 -13.73 -7.15 59.08
N ARG A 64 -13.53 -6.41 60.18
CA ARG A 64 -12.57 -6.64 61.28
C ARG A 64 -11.11 -6.38 60.90
N GLY A 65 -10.40 -5.52 61.62
CA GLY A 65 -10.19 -5.60 63.06
C GLY A 65 -8.69 -5.81 63.25
N GLY A 66 -8.07 -5.01 64.12
CA GLY A 66 -6.62 -4.88 64.22
C GLY A 66 -5.89 -6.16 64.58
N SER A 67 -4.56 -6.10 64.52
CA SER A 67 -3.65 -6.76 65.47
C SER A 67 -2.25 -6.19 65.32
N ARG A 68 -1.85 -5.44 66.36
CA ARG A 68 -0.48 -5.35 66.82
C ARG A 68 0.02 -6.77 67.16
N GLY A 69 1.28 -7.06 66.83
CA GLY A 69 2.10 -7.97 67.64
C GLY A 69 2.59 -9.25 66.96
N GLY A 70 3.86 -9.58 67.24
CA GLY A 70 4.45 -10.93 67.12
C GLY A 70 5.38 -11.06 65.91
N SER A 71 6.69 -10.83 66.03
CA SER A 71 7.70 -11.69 66.66
C SER A 71 7.97 -13.02 65.92
N ARG A 72 9.22 -13.11 65.46
CA ARG A 72 10.13 -14.28 65.50
C ARG A 72 9.83 -15.50 64.61
N GLY A 73 10.90 -15.95 63.95
CA GLY A 73 11.02 -17.26 63.31
C GLY A 73 11.02 -17.12 61.79
N GLY A 74 12.12 -17.26 61.07
CA GLY A 74 13.04 -18.40 61.13
C GLY A 74 12.57 -19.42 60.10
N GLY A 75 13.06 -19.28 58.86
CA GLY A 75 12.67 -20.14 57.74
C GLY A 75 13.73 -20.12 56.65
N ARG A 76 14.78 -20.92 56.86
CA ARG A 76 15.79 -21.31 55.87
C ARG A 76 15.12 -21.97 54.66
N GLY A 77 15.67 -21.69 53.48
CA GLY A 77 15.79 -22.70 52.44
C GLY A 77 14.77 -22.58 51.32
N GLY A 78 15.28 -22.32 50.11
CA GLY A 78 14.51 -22.41 48.88
C GLY A 78 14.91 -21.37 47.88
N GLY A 79 16.20 -21.31 47.53
CA GLY A 79 16.69 -20.56 46.38
C GLY A 79 16.08 -21.10 45.09
N ARG A 80 14.84 -20.67 44.78
CA ARG A 80 14.38 -20.61 43.41
C ARG A 80 15.11 -19.44 42.78
N GLY A 81 16.34 -19.70 42.32
CA GLY A 81 16.98 -18.95 41.26
C GLY A 81 16.11 -19.06 40.02
N GLY A 82 15.00 -18.31 40.02
CA GLY A 82 14.13 -18.17 38.89
C GLY A 82 14.95 -17.52 37.81
N ASN A 83 15.26 -18.32 36.79
CA ASN A 83 15.89 -17.96 35.54
C ASN A 83 15.29 -16.65 35.01
N SER A 84 15.82 -15.51 35.46
CA SER A 84 15.48 -14.17 34.98
C SER A 84 16.17 -13.91 33.65
N GLY A 85 16.17 -14.92 32.79
CA GLY A 85 16.28 -14.81 31.34
C GLY A 85 15.04 -14.10 30.78
N SER A 86 14.71 -12.94 31.34
CA SER A 86 13.96 -11.90 30.66
C SER A 86 14.89 -11.30 29.59
N SER A 87 15.31 -12.12 28.63
CA SER A 87 15.54 -11.60 27.29
C SER A 87 14.17 -11.20 26.79
N SER A 88 13.68 -10.04 27.23
CA SER A 88 12.55 -9.37 26.63
C SER A 88 13.00 -9.06 25.21
N LYS A 89 12.88 -10.04 24.30
CA LYS A 89 13.10 -9.83 22.88
C LYS A 89 12.36 -8.54 22.55
N PRO A 90 13.02 -7.57 21.88
CA PRO A 90 12.39 -6.30 21.60
C PRO A 90 11.03 -6.61 20.95
N LYS A 91 9.98 -6.05 21.56
CA LYS A 91 8.59 -6.37 21.18
C LYS A 91 8.32 -6.07 19.70
N TYR A 92 9.14 -5.20 19.12
CA TYR A 92 9.11 -4.76 17.73
C TYR A 92 10.52 -4.84 17.15
N PRO A 93 10.65 -5.11 15.84
CA PRO A 93 11.92 -4.96 15.17
C PRO A 93 12.34 -3.48 15.17
N THR A 94 13.63 -3.23 15.07
CA THR A 94 14.20 -1.90 14.80
C THR A 94 13.97 -1.51 13.34
N VAL A 95 14.10 -0.22 13.02
CA VAL A 95 14.01 0.28 11.63
C VAL A 95 15.04 -0.42 10.73
N GLU A 96 16.28 -0.57 11.20
CA GLU A 96 17.37 -1.23 10.47
C GLU A 96 17.09 -2.71 10.18
N GLU A 97 16.48 -3.43 11.12
CA GLU A 97 16.07 -4.83 10.90
C GLU A 97 14.97 -4.93 9.84
N VAL A 98 14.02 -4.00 9.84
CA VAL A 98 12.98 -3.95 8.80
C VAL A 98 13.58 -3.57 7.45
N GLU A 99 14.48 -2.60 7.39
CA GLU A 99 15.17 -2.19 6.15
C GLU A 99 15.94 -3.34 5.48
N LYS A 100 16.52 -4.25 6.27
CA LYS A 100 17.19 -5.46 5.75
C LYS A 100 16.20 -6.50 5.20
N ALA A 101 14.98 -6.50 5.72
CA ALA A 101 13.91 -7.39 5.28
C ALA A 101 13.08 -6.82 4.12
N LEU A 102 13.35 -5.59 3.67
CA LEU A 102 12.67 -4.92 2.57
C LEU A 102 13.52 -4.96 1.29
N ASP A 103 12.89 -5.35 0.19
CA ASP A 103 13.41 -5.31 -1.18
C ASP A 103 12.67 -4.20 -1.97
N VAL A 104 13.15 -2.97 -1.82
CA VAL A 104 12.56 -1.78 -2.47
C VAL A 104 13.41 -1.40 -3.67
N LYS A 105 12.86 -1.58 -4.88
CA LYS A 105 13.52 -1.15 -6.11
C LYS A 105 13.35 0.36 -6.30
N LYS A 106 14.31 0.98 -6.99
CA LYS A 106 14.18 2.36 -7.48
C LYS A 106 12.92 2.49 -8.34
N ASN A 107 12.18 3.59 -8.20
CA ASN A 107 10.93 3.85 -8.93
C ASN A 107 9.87 2.74 -8.75
N ALA A 108 9.80 2.14 -7.56
CA ALA A 108 8.83 1.06 -7.29
C ALA A 108 8.10 1.24 -5.96
N ALA A 109 8.23 2.39 -5.28
CA ALA A 109 7.57 2.63 -4.00
C ALA A 109 6.27 3.41 -4.14
N ILE A 110 5.16 2.83 -3.68
CA ILE A 110 3.87 3.51 -3.56
C ILE A 110 3.40 3.50 -2.10
N PHE A 111 2.85 4.64 -1.68
CA PHE A 111 2.32 4.93 -0.35
C PHE A 111 0.83 5.26 -0.43
N TYR A 112 0.15 5.18 0.71
CA TYR A 112 -1.27 5.51 0.82
C TYR A 112 -1.52 6.41 2.03
N SER A 113 -2.26 7.49 1.81
CA SER A 113 -2.45 8.57 2.78
C SER A 113 -3.90 8.74 3.23
N GLY A 114 -4.56 7.66 3.64
CA GLY A 114 -5.94 7.71 4.14
C GLY A 114 -6.09 7.67 5.67
N PRO A 115 -7.33 7.82 6.17
CA PRO A 115 -7.60 8.02 7.59
C PRO A 115 -7.31 6.77 8.41
N GLU A 116 -6.76 6.98 9.62
CA GLU A 116 -6.21 5.92 10.50
C GLU A 116 -7.15 4.72 10.75
N LYS A 117 -8.47 4.94 10.70
CA LYS A 117 -9.48 3.87 10.85
C LYS A 117 -9.28 2.73 9.85
N HIS A 118 -8.79 3.03 8.65
CA HIS A 118 -8.48 2.03 7.64
C HIS A 118 -7.05 1.46 7.79
N ALA A 119 -6.15 2.14 8.52
CA ALA A 119 -4.78 1.69 8.79
C ALA A 119 -4.71 0.52 9.75
N ILE A 120 -5.67 0.45 10.65
CA ILE A 120 -5.78 -0.67 11.57
C ILE A 120 -6.10 -1.97 10.81
N PHE A 121 -6.79 -1.86 9.67
CA PHE A 121 -7.16 -2.97 8.81
C PHE A 121 -6.43 -2.87 7.48
N HIS A 122 -5.11 -3.05 7.49
CA HIS A 122 -4.23 -3.05 6.31
C HIS A 122 -4.77 -3.80 5.08
N LYS A 123 -5.65 -4.79 5.28
CA LYS A 123 -6.34 -5.48 4.19
C LYS A 123 -7.09 -4.48 3.29
N THR A 124 -7.83 -3.54 3.87
CA THR A 124 -8.60 -2.55 3.11
C THR A 124 -7.70 -1.62 2.31
N TYR A 125 -6.53 -1.23 2.85
CA TYR A 125 -5.58 -0.39 2.13
C TYR A 125 -4.88 -1.07 0.98
N GLU A 126 -4.45 -2.30 1.20
CA GLU A 126 -3.80 -3.09 0.17
C GLU A 126 -4.78 -3.38 -0.96
N ASP A 127 -6.03 -3.74 -0.63
CA ASP A 127 -7.07 -3.99 -1.63
C ASP A 127 -7.36 -2.73 -2.46
N LEU A 128 -7.50 -1.56 -1.81
CA LEU A 128 -7.68 -0.29 -2.53
C LEU A 128 -6.46 0.09 -3.35
N THR A 129 -5.26 -0.09 -2.80
CA THR A 129 -4.02 0.28 -3.49
C THR A 129 -3.77 -0.60 -4.69
N ASN A 130 -3.96 -1.91 -4.55
CA ASN A 130 -3.78 -2.88 -5.60
C ASN A 130 -4.86 -2.76 -6.68
N LYS A 131 -6.09 -2.40 -6.29
CA LYS A 131 -7.15 -2.05 -7.24
C LYS A 131 -6.73 -0.87 -8.12
N GLU A 132 -6.17 0.19 -7.54
CA GLU A 132 -5.71 1.36 -8.30
C GLU A 132 -4.45 1.08 -9.13
N ILE A 133 -3.49 0.30 -8.60
CA ILE A 133 -2.32 -0.18 -9.35
C ILE A 133 -2.78 -0.98 -10.59
N GLY A 134 -3.81 -1.81 -10.45
CA GLY A 134 -4.36 -2.60 -11.55
C GLY A 134 -5.01 -1.76 -12.65
N LYS A 135 -5.55 -0.58 -12.31
CA LYS A 135 -6.19 0.34 -13.27
C LYS A 135 -5.17 1.16 -14.08
N ARG A 136 -4.01 1.46 -13.50
CA ARG A 136 -3.05 2.43 -14.03
C ARG A 136 -1.78 1.73 -14.53
N SER A 137 -1.54 1.75 -15.84
CA SER A 137 -0.41 1.04 -16.47
C SER A 137 0.95 1.45 -15.87
N TYR A 138 1.16 2.73 -15.58
CA TYR A 138 2.40 3.27 -15.01
C TYR A 138 2.66 2.82 -13.57
N LEU A 139 1.66 2.28 -12.87
CA LEU A 139 1.82 1.78 -11.50
C LEU A 139 2.14 0.29 -11.40
N LYS A 140 2.10 -0.48 -12.49
CA LYS A 140 2.21 -1.95 -12.47
C LYS A 140 3.46 -2.50 -11.78
N ASN A 141 4.55 -1.74 -11.78
CA ASN A 141 5.82 -2.13 -11.16
C ASN A 141 5.99 -1.62 -9.72
N TYR A 142 5.05 -0.82 -9.23
CA TYR A 142 5.07 -0.28 -7.88
C TYR A 142 4.54 -1.29 -6.87
N LYS A 143 5.13 -1.26 -5.69
CA LYS A 143 4.81 -2.15 -4.58
C LYS A 143 4.50 -1.35 -3.33
N THR A 144 3.63 -1.90 -2.51
CA THR A 144 3.41 -1.40 -1.15
C THR A 144 4.52 -1.86 -0.20
N VAL A 145 4.59 -1.28 1.01
CA VAL A 145 5.50 -1.74 2.07
C VAL A 145 5.33 -3.24 2.36
N ARG A 146 4.11 -3.76 2.27
CA ARG A 146 3.79 -5.16 2.57
C ARG A 146 4.31 -6.13 1.52
N GLU A 147 4.17 -5.77 0.25
CA GLU A 147 4.64 -6.56 -0.90
C GLU A 147 6.17 -6.51 -1.05
N SER A 148 6.80 -5.52 -0.44
CA SER A 148 8.25 -5.34 -0.49
C SER A 148 9.02 -6.19 0.53
N PHE A 149 8.35 -6.91 1.43
CA PHE A 149 9.04 -7.80 2.37
C PHE A 149 9.60 -9.06 1.70
N ASN A 150 10.88 -9.35 1.96
CA ASN A 150 11.57 -10.56 1.52
C ASN A 150 12.28 -11.25 2.72
N PRO A 151 11.86 -12.45 3.15
CA PRO A 151 10.75 -13.23 2.62
C PRO A 151 9.39 -12.61 2.95
N SER A 152 8.38 -12.87 2.11
CA SER A 152 7.02 -12.32 2.25
C SER A 152 6.30 -12.69 3.56
N ASN A 153 6.83 -13.67 4.31
CA ASN A 153 6.31 -14.08 5.61
C ASN A 153 6.97 -13.36 6.80
N TRP A 154 7.97 -12.51 6.58
CA TRP A 154 8.71 -11.86 7.66
C TRP A 154 7.79 -10.99 8.54
N ALA A 155 6.99 -10.12 7.91
CA ALA A 155 6.01 -9.29 8.60
C ALA A 155 4.94 -10.11 9.35
N LYS A 156 4.56 -11.28 8.82
CA LYS A 156 3.52 -12.14 9.42
C LYS A 156 3.87 -12.59 10.84
N LYS A 157 5.17 -12.73 11.17
CA LYS A 157 5.65 -13.08 12.52
C LYS A 157 5.23 -12.03 13.54
N TYR A 158 5.33 -10.75 13.18
CA TYR A 158 4.99 -9.63 14.05
C TYR A 158 3.49 -9.30 14.06
N ILE A 159 2.75 -9.66 13.01
CA ILE A 159 1.31 -9.41 12.95
C ILE A 159 0.52 -10.45 13.75
N ARG A 160 0.79 -11.74 13.55
CA ARG A 160 -0.02 -12.84 14.12
C ARG A 160 0.03 -12.94 15.64
N GLN A 161 1.13 -12.52 16.25
CA GLN A 161 1.40 -12.77 17.67
C GLN A 161 0.98 -11.62 18.59
N ASN A 162 0.50 -10.51 18.02
CA ASN A 162 0.48 -9.22 18.68
C ASN A 162 -0.92 -8.60 18.73
N LYS A 163 -1.19 -7.84 19.79
CA LYS A 163 -2.43 -7.05 19.93
C LYS A 163 -2.47 -5.97 18.86
N ILE A 164 -3.66 -5.44 18.54
CA ILE A 164 -3.84 -4.38 17.51
C ILE A 164 -2.88 -3.19 17.71
N LYS A 165 -2.73 -2.71 18.95
CA LYS A 165 -1.80 -1.60 19.27
C LYS A 165 -0.35 -1.91 18.91
N ASP A 166 0.04 -3.16 19.03
CA ASP A 166 1.39 -3.64 18.77
C ASP A 166 1.60 -3.79 17.25
N GLN A 167 0.59 -4.26 16.51
CA GLN A 167 0.61 -4.29 15.05
C GLN A 167 0.76 -2.88 14.46
N ARG A 168 0.06 -1.89 15.00
CA ARG A 168 0.20 -0.49 14.59
C ARG A 168 1.65 -0.01 14.72
N LYS A 169 2.28 -0.22 15.87
CA LYS A 169 3.66 0.19 16.10
C LYS A 169 4.65 -0.53 15.17
N PHE A 170 4.41 -1.80 14.87
CA PHE A 170 5.18 -2.51 13.85
C PHE A 170 5.07 -1.84 12.48
N TRP A 171 3.86 -1.49 12.05
CA TRP A 171 3.64 -0.86 10.74
C TRP A 171 4.17 0.56 10.66
N GLU A 172 4.13 1.34 11.75
CA GLU A 172 4.80 2.65 11.81
C GLU A 172 6.32 2.51 11.59
N ILE A 173 6.96 1.51 12.19
CA ILE A 173 8.39 1.23 12.00
C ILE A 173 8.66 0.76 10.56
N ALA A 174 7.80 -0.10 10.02
CA ALA A 174 7.95 -0.61 8.66
C ALA A 174 7.76 0.48 7.60
N SER A 175 6.76 1.35 7.76
CA SER A 175 6.55 2.52 6.92
C SER A 175 7.75 3.47 6.93
N LYS A 176 8.34 3.72 8.11
CA LYS A 176 9.57 4.52 8.21
C LYS A 176 10.75 3.88 7.46
N ALA A 177 10.98 2.59 7.68
CA ALA A 177 12.01 1.82 6.98
C ALA A 177 11.80 1.82 5.46
N TYR A 178 10.55 1.70 5.02
CA TYR A 178 10.17 1.74 3.62
C TYR A 178 10.47 3.10 2.98
N ALA A 179 10.11 4.19 3.67
CA ALA A 179 10.42 5.55 3.24
C ALA A 179 11.93 5.84 3.19
N ASN A 180 12.71 5.32 4.14
CA ASN A 180 14.18 5.42 4.12
C ASN A 180 14.81 4.71 2.91
N LYS A 181 14.23 3.57 2.50
CA LYS A 181 14.72 2.74 1.39
C LYS A 181 14.25 3.20 0.02
N ALA A 182 13.22 4.03 -0.05
CA ALA A 182 12.67 4.49 -1.31
C ALA A 182 13.66 5.39 -2.07
N GLU A 183 13.75 5.20 -3.39
CA GLU A 183 14.66 5.93 -4.28
C GLU A 183 13.97 6.28 -5.60
N GLY A 184 14.33 7.43 -6.18
CA GLY A 184 13.79 7.91 -7.45
C GLY A 184 12.41 8.57 -7.31
N THR A 185 11.47 8.16 -8.16
CA THR A 185 10.07 8.60 -8.12
C THR A 185 9.27 7.68 -7.21
N VAL A 186 8.51 8.27 -6.29
CA VAL A 186 7.57 7.56 -5.43
C VAL A 186 6.18 8.13 -5.61
N TYR A 187 5.18 7.27 -5.51
CA TYR A 187 3.78 7.69 -5.58
C TYR A 187 3.12 7.68 -4.20
N VAL A 188 2.21 8.62 -3.98
CA VAL A 188 1.30 8.60 -2.83
C VAL A 188 -0.13 8.71 -3.32
N MET A 189 -0.98 7.81 -2.86
CA MET A 189 -2.39 7.80 -3.19
C MET A 189 -3.22 8.38 -2.05
N LEU A 190 -4.17 9.24 -2.41
CA LEU A 190 -5.15 9.78 -1.49
C LEU A 190 -6.35 8.82 -1.33
N PRO A 191 -7.11 8.91 -0.23
CA PRO A 191 -8.42 8.27 -0.12
C PRO A 191 -9.43 8.88 -1.10
N GLU A 192 -10.50 8.14 -1.39
CA GLU A 192 -11.66 8.58 -2.19
C GLU A 192 -12.45 9.66 -1.42
N GLU A 193 -11.83 10.82 -1.23
CA GLU A 193 -12.45 12.00 -0.63
C GLU A 193 -12.16 13.21 -1.52
N PRO A 194 -13.15 14.11 -1.72
CA PRO A 194 -12.97 15.26 -2.57
C PRO A 194 -11.89 16.19 -2.00
N GLY A 195 -10.80 16.34 -2.75
CA GLY A 195 -9.77 17.33 -2.46
C GLY A 195 -8.35 16.81 -2.68
N THR A 196 -7.41 17.69 -2.35
CA THR A 196 -5.97 17.45 -2.50
C THR A 196 -5.26 17.34 -1.15
N LYS A 197 -5.99 17.44 -0.04
CA LYS A 197 -5.42 17.43 1.30
C LYS A 197 -5.28 15.99 1.79
N TRP A 198 -4.09 15.62 2.25
CA TRP A 198 -3.94 14.39 3.03
C TRP A 198 -4.49 14.58 4.43
N HIS A 199 -4.88 13.48 5.07
CA HIS A 199 -5.29 13.51 6.47
C HIS A 199 -4.10 13.74 7.39
N GLU A 200 -4.24 14.72 8.28
CA GLU A 200 -3.33 14.95 9.39
C GLU A 200 -3.28 13.73 10.31
N ASN A 201 -2.20 13.61 11.08
CA ASN A 201 -2.03 12.60 12.10
C ASN A 201 -1.94 11.14 11.60
N THR A 202 -1.86 10.92 10.29
CA THR A 202 -1.65 9.61 9.67
C THR A 202 -0.19 9.15 9.75
N ILE A 203 0.07 7.87 9.44
CA ILE A 203 1.44 7.35 9.29
C ILE A 203 2.18 8.11 8.20
N TRP A 204 1.49 8.41 7.09
CA TRP A 204 2.00 9.25 6.01
C TRP A 204 2.47 10.60 6.53
N ASP A 205 1.59 11.37 7.15
CA ASP A 205 1.85 12.72 7.64
C ASP A 205 2.96 12.77 8.71
N LYS A 206 2.92 11.86 9.68
CA LYS A 206 3.85 11.85 10.83
C LYS A 206 5.22 11.25 10.52
N THR A 207 5.28 10.29 9.59
CA THR A 207 6.44 9.40 9.46
C THR A 207 6.98 9.36 8.05
N GLU A 208 6.16 8.97 7.08
CA GLU A 208 6.62 8.69 5.71
C GLU A 208 6.99 10.00 4.99
N TRP A 209 6.10 11.00 5.00
CA TRP A 209 6.32 12.26 4.31
C TRP A 209 7.54 13.04 4.82
N PRO A 210 7.73 13.27 6.13
CA PRO A 210 8.94 13.92 6.63
C PRO A 210 10.23 13.18 6.24
N THR A 211 10.19 11.85 6.23
CA THR A 211 11.32 11.00 5.86
C THR A 211 11.65 11.13 4.37
N LEU A 212 10.65 11.04 3.50
CA LEU A 212 10.80 11.22 2.05
C LEU A 212 11.25 12.64 1.70
N LYS A 213 10.74 13.65 2.41
CA LYS A 213 11.12 15.05 2.23
C LYS A 213 12.61 15.26 2.52
N ALA A 214 13.11 14.69 3.62
CA ALA A 214 14.51 14.77 4.03
C ALA A 214 15.46 13.93 3.16
N SER A 215 14.96 12.88 2.49
CA SER A 215 15.78 12.02 1.64
C SER A 215 16.22 12.70 0.34
N HIS A 216 17.53 12.66 0.05
CA HIS A 216 18.10 13.10 -1.24
C HIS A 216 17.99 12.04 -2.35
N LYS A 217 17.71 10.78 -1.97
CA LYS A 217 17.55 9.66 -2.92
C LYS A 217 16.20 9.69 -3.62
N VAL A 218 15.20 10.27 -2.96
CA VAL A 218 13.85 10.48 -3.50
C VAL A 218 13.85 11.80 -4.27
N GLN A 219 13.76 11.69 -5.58
CA GLN A 219 13.79 12.82 -6.51
C GLN A 219 12.41 13.44 -6.66
N ASN A 220 11.38 12.59 -6.83
CA ASN A 220 10.01 13.02 -7.06
C ASN A 220 9.06 12.31 -6.10
N VAL A 221 8.09 13.04 -5.59
CA VAL A 221 6.94 12.49 -4.87
C VAL A 221 5.70 12.95 -5.62
N ILE A 222 5.00 12.00 -6.24
CA ILE A 222 3.84 12.25 -7.08
C ILE A 222 2.58 11.80 -6.35
N ARG A 223 1.66 12.73 -6.16
CA ARG A 223 0.35 12.49 -5.59
C ARG A 223 -0.63 12.06 -6.66
N ILE A 224 -1.36 10.99 -6.38
CA ILE A 224 -2.40 10.44 -7.24
C ILE A 224 -3.75 10.68 -6.58
N ASN A 225 -4.66 11.31 -7.32
CA ASN A 225 -6.06 11.39 -6.94
C ASN A 225 -6.76 10.07 -7.33
N PRO A 226 -7.45 9.36 -6.42
CA PRO A 226 -8.15 8.12 -6.78
C PRO A 226 -9.32 8.34 -7.75
N ASP A 227 -9.91 9.53 -7.77
CA ASP A 227 -11.11 9.83 -8.56
C ASP A 227 -10.81 10.12 -10.05
N ASN A 228 -9.55 10.38 -10.40
CA ASN A 228 -9.15 10.70 -11.77
C ASN A 228 -7.66 10.39 -12.05
N ASP A 229 -7.23 10.57 -13.29
CA ASP A 229 -5.83 10.33 -13.69
C ASP A 229 -4.89 11.49 -13.37
N HIS A 230 -5.33 12.49 -12.60
CA HIS A 230 -4.51 13.65 -12.26
C HIS A 230 -3.34 13.25 -11.36
N GLN A 231 -2.14 13.63 -11.79
CA GLN A 231 -0.89 13.49 -11.06
C GLN A 231 -0.37 14.86 -10.64
N GLU A 232 0.04 15.00 -9.39
CA GLU A 232 0.60 16.25 -8.87
C GLU A 232 1.94 16.01 -8.17
N ALA A 233 2.99 16.68 -8.63
CA ALA A 233 4.27 16.63 -7.93
C ALA A 233 4.23 17.49 -6.66
N ILE A 234 4.30 16.83 -5.50
CA ILE A 234 4.42 17.50 -4.19
C ILE A 234 5.87 17.67 -3.74
N LYS A 235 6.80 16.96 -4.39
CA LYS A 235 8.26 17.17 -4.36
C LYS A 235 8.82 16.84 -5.74
N GLY A 236 9.74 17.65 -6.25
CA GLY A 236 10.36 17.43 -7.56
C GLY A 236 9.50 17.91 -8.72
N LYS A 237 9.56 17.21 -9.86
CA LYS A 237 8.78 17.50 -11.07
C LYS A 237 7.99 16.26 -11.49
N VAL A 238 6.82 16.46 -12.11
CA VAL A 238 6.12 15.35 -12.79
C VAL A 238 6.98 14.95 -13.98
N VAL A 239 7.40 13.69 -14.02
CA VAL A 239 8.08 13.14 -15.18
C VAL A 239 7.00 12.88 -16.21
N ALA A 240 6.98 13.66 -17.29
CA ALA A 240 6.10 13.36 -18.42
C ALA A 240 6.46 11.96 -18.94
N GLU A 241 5.45 11.13 -19.22
CA GLU A 241 5.63 9.73 -19.68
C GLU A 241 6.34 9.61 -21.06
N ASP A 242 6.75 10.73 -21.66
CA ASP A 242 7.02 10.82 -23.10
C ASP A 242 8.46 10.44 -23.54
N ASP A 243 9.38 10.04 -22.65
CA ASP A 243 10.78 9.84 -23.05
C ASP A 243 11.42 8.52 -22.58
N GLU A 244 10.66 7.53 -22.10
CA GLU A 244 11.16 6.14 -22.11
C GLU A 244 11.05 5.61 -23.54
N LYS A 245 11.83 6.22 -24.45
CA LYS A 245 12.33 5.49 -25.62
C LYS A 245 13.07 4.31 -25.03
N THR A 246 12.41 3.16 -25.01
CA THR A 246 13.10 1.89 -24.96
C THR A 246 14.15 1.99 -26.05
N ASP A 247 15.42 2.15 -25.65
CA ASP A 247 16.56 1.82 -26.47
C ASP A 247 16.44 0.30 -26.71
N ASP A 248 15.47 -0.08 -27.54
CA ASP A 248 15.47 -1.32 -28.28
C ASP A 248 16.73 -1.21 -29.13
N LYS A 249 17.84 -1.64 -28.51
CA LYS A 249 19.00 -2.15 -29.19
C LYS A 249 18.45 -3.04 -30.30
N LYS A 250 18.42 -2.50 -31.51
CA LYS A 250 18.49 -3.31 -32.72
C LYS A 250 19.70 -4.19 -32.51
N ASP A 251 19.43 -5.42 -32.07
CA ASP A 251 20.32 -6.53 -32.31
C ASP A 251 20.43 -6.58 -33.84
N ASP A 252 21.48 -5.97 -34.35
CA ASP A 252 21.98 -6.20 -35.69
C ASP A 252 22.26 -7.70 -35.79
N GLN A 253 21.24 -8.47 -36.19
CA GLN A 253 21.39 -9.79 -36.75
C GLN A 253 22.29 -9.63 -37.97
N LYS A 254 23.60 -9.81 -37.76
CA LYS A 254 24.54 -10.12 -38.82
C LYS A 254 24.09 -11.43 -39.44
N ASP A 255 23.45 -11.32 -40.59
CA ASP A 255 23.30 -12.40 -41.55
C ASP A 255 24.69 -12.90 -41.95
N ASP A 256 25.16 -13.97 -41.30
CA ASP A 256 26.29 -14.75 -41.75
C ASP A 256 25.92 -15.46 -43.07
N LYS A 257 26.20 -14.78 -44.18
CA LYS A 257 26.35 -15.38 -45.51
C LYS A 257 27.45 -16.45 -45.45
N LYS A 258 27.05 -17.72 -45.36
CA LYS A 258 27.89 -18.86 -45.73
C LYS A 258 27.87 -19.02 -47.26
N ASP A 259 28.78 -18.31 -47.93
CA ASP A 259 29.19 -18.64 -49.28
C ASP A 259 30.11 -19.87 -49.26
N GLY A 260 29.89 -20.78 -50.21
CA GLY A 260 30.36 -22.16 -50.18
C GLY A 260 31.86 -22.38 -50.39
N LYS A 261 32.26 -23.63 -50.20
CA LYS A 261 33.49 -24.16 -50.77
C LYS A 261 33.24 -25.57 -51.32
N LYS A 262 33.41 -25.67 -52.64
CA LYS A 262 33.43 -26.87 -53.47
C LYS A 262 34.48 -27.86 -52.98
N HIS A 263 34.16 -29.16 -53.02
CA HIS A 263 35.02 -30.19 -53.60
C HIS A 263 34.16 -31.34 -54.11
#